data_AF-A0A7Y7B2K8-F1
#
_entry.id   AF-A0A7Y7B2K8-F1
#
_cell.length_a   1.000
_cell.length_b   1.000
_cell.length_c   1.000
_cell.angle_alpha   90.00
_cell.angle_beta   90.00
_cell.angle_gamma   90.00
#
_symmetry.space_group_name_H-M   'P 1'
#
loop_
_entity.id
_entity.type
_entity.pdbx_description
1 polymer ?
#
loop_
_entity_poly.entity_id
_entity_poly.type
_entity_poly.pdbx_seq_one_letter_code
_entity_poly.pdbx_strand_id
1 'polypeptide(L)'
;MNSTRLRRFGLSAVLAAALGAGLAQPASAAPAPAMAIAADKASATPGSTVTLTMTFTNDQTTNTQFVYQSIQPTWNTSQDPGLKYTFKSCSGDAVQCDVSNQSGVVRYNVPVVPGASRTVKLTYQIAADSACGPSRRIELYSYLYYEYQGGQAKKDGIYPVGTDITCATTPSAAAAHK
;
A
#
# COMPACT_ATOMS: atom_id res chain seq x y z
N MET A 1 5.28 50.58 71.00
CA MET A 1 4.01 49.83 71.20
C MET A 1 3.86 48.85 70.05
N ASN A 2 4.43 47.65 70.17
CA ASN A 2 3.81 46.43 70.70
C ASN A 2 2.71 45.82 69.80
N SER A 3 3.17 45.05 68.82
CA SER A 3 2.92 43.62 68.63
C SER A 3 1.49 43.06 68.52
N THR A 4 1.26 42.48 67.32
CA THR A 4 0.69 41.14 67.05
C THR A 4 -0.71 40.79 67.54
N ARG A 5 -1.60 40.47 66.59
CA ARG A 5 -2.26 39.14 66.51
C ARG A 5 -2.47 38.72 65.05
N LEU A 6 -1.55 37.91 64.53
CA LEU A 6 -1.84 36.95 63.46
C LEU A 6 -2.67 35.81 64.06
N ARG A 7 -3.82 35.49 63.47
CA ARG A 7 -4.57 34.27 63.80
C ARG A 7 -5.03 33.57 62.52
N ARG A 8 -4.24 32.57 62.17
CA ARG A 8 -4.48 31.34 61.39
C ARG A 8 -5.92 31.09 60.91
N PHE A 9 -6.09 30.97 59.60
CA PHE A 9 -6.79 29.91 58.85
C PHE A 9 -6.25 30.01 57.42
N GLY A 10 -5.80 28.99 56.71
CA GLY A 10 -5.72 27.55 56.91
C GLY A 10 -5.26 27.01 55.55
N LEU A 11 -4.22 26.18 55.55
CA LEU A 11 -3.66 25.49 54.39
C LEU A 11 -4.77 24.81 53.58
N SER A 12 -5.04 25.21 52.34
CA SER A 12 -5.87 24.39 51.43
C SER A 12 -5.67 24.64 49.92
N ALA A 13 -4.84 25.58 49.47
CA ALA A 13 -4.81 25.96 48.05
C ALA A 13 -3.51 25.62 47.29
N VAL A 14 -2.81 24.53 47.63
CA VAL A 14 -1.60 24.11 46.88
C VAL A 14 -1.77 22.77 46.15
N LEU A 15 -2.88 22.06 46.35
CA LEU A 15 -3.10 20.74 45.74
C LEU A 15 -4.04 20.75 44.52
N ALA A 16 -3.99 21.80 43.69
CA ALA A 16 -4.86 21.90 42.50
C ALA A 16 -4.12 22.36 41.22
N ALA A 17 -2.79 22.35 41.20
CA ALA A 17 -1.99 22.80 40.05
C ALA A 17 -0.97 21.76 39.52
N ALA A 18 -1.08 20.49 39.92
CA ALA A 18 -0.09 19.46 39.58
C ALA A 18 -0.62 18.29 38.74
N LEU A 19 -1.87 18.34 38.25
CA LEU A 19 -2.49 17.24 37.49
C LEU A 19 -2.72 17.54 35.99
N GLY A 20 -2.25 18.71 35.50
CA GLY A 20 -2.53 19.17 34.14
C GLY A 20 -1.43 18.92 33.10
N ALA A 21 -0.24 18.46 33.49
CA ALA A 21 0.82 18.11 32.55
C ALA A 21 0.78 16.61 32.27
N GLY A 22 -0.35 16.15 31.72
CA GLY A 22 -0.40 14.84 31.09
C GLY A 22 0.72 14.78 30.07
N LEU A 23 1.67 13.86 30.30
CA LEU A 23 2.70 13.49 29.36
C LEU A 23 1.99 13.00 28.09
N ALA A 24 1.68 13.92 27.17
CA ALA A 24 1.25 13.55 25.84
C ALA A 24 2.45 12.82 25.25
N GLN A 25 2.39 11.49 25.23
CA GLN A 25 3.37 10.71 24.47
C GLN A 25 3.32 11.27 23.05
N PRO A 26 4.46 11.69 22.46
CA PRO A 26 4.45 12.11 21.08
C PRO A 26 3.83 10.97 20.29
N ALA A 27 2.73 11.25 19.60
CA ALA A 27 2.12 10.30 18.70
C ALA A 27 3.14 10.02 17.60
N SER A 28 3.93 8.96 17.76
CA SER A 28 4.82 8.48 16.72
C SER A 28 3.95 7.78 15.70
N ALA A 29 3.74 8.41 14.55
CA ALA A 29 3.14 7.73 13.42
C ALA A 29 3.99 6.49 13.11
N ALA A 30 3.33 5.34 12.93
CA ALA A 30 4.02 4.15 12.48
C ALA A 30 4.80 4.47 11.19
N PRO A 31 6.03 3.96 11.02
CA PRO A 31 6.79 4.17 9.80
C PRO A 31 5.94 3.79 8.57
N ALA A 32 5.94 4.65 7.56
CA ALA A 32 5.25 4.35 6.31
C ALA A 32 5.80 3.05 5.71
N PRO A 33 4.95 2.17 5.16
CA PRO A 33 5.42 0.94 4.53
C PRO A 33 6.35 1.27 3.35
N ALA A 34 7.39 0.45 3.15
CA ALA A 34 8.32 0.58 2.03
C ALA A 34 7.65 0.41 0.64
N MET A 35 6.41 -0.09 0.61
CA MET A 35 5.64 -0.29 -0.61
C MET A 35 4.22 0.25 -0.47
N ALA A 36 3.78 1.00 -1.47
CA ALA A 36 2.39 1.38 -1.68
C ALA A 36 1.90 0.81 -3.02
N ILE A 37 0.65 0.33 -3.05
CA ILE A 37 0.04 -0.20 -4.28
C ILE A 37 -1.39 0.32 -4.40
N ALA A 38 -1.71 0.90 -5.56
CA ALA A 38 -3.03 1.44 -5.84
C ALA A 38 -3.50 1.02 -7.23
N ALA A 39 -4.77 0.62 -7.35
CA ALA A 39 -5.42 0.48 -8.64
C ALA A 39 -5.95 1.84 -9.11
N ASP A 40 -5.93 2.09 -10.42
CA ASP A 40 -6.52 3.28 -11.04
C ASP A 40 -8.05 3.33 -10.89
N LYS A 41 -8.68 2.18 -10.65
CA LYS A 41 -10.11 2.02 -10.39
C LYS A 41 -10.40 0.79 -9.55
N ALA A 42 -11.50 0.85 -8.80
CA ALA A 42 -11.98 -0.24 -7.95
C ALA A 42 -12.83 -1.28 -8.71
N SER A 43 -13.17 -1.03 -9.98
CA SER A 43 -14.03 -1.91 -10.77
C SER A 43 -13.62 -1.93 -12.24
N ALA A 44 -13.71 -3.10 -12.86
CA ALA A 44 -13.40 -3.37 -14.25
C ALA A 44 -14.49 -4.23 -14.88
N THR A 45 -14.69 -4.09 -16.19
CA THR A 45 -15.64 -4.89 -16.98
C THR A 45 -14.89 -5.78 -17.97
N PRO A 46 -15.53 -6.83 -18.53
CA PRO A 46 -14.92 -7.63 -19.58
C PRO A 46 -14.44 -6.76 -20.76
N GLY A 47 -13.22 -7.02 -21.24
CA GLY A 47 -12.60 -6.25 -22.32
C GLY A 47 -11.91 -4.95 -21.88
N SER A 48 -12.08 -4.52 -20.63
CA SER A 48 -11.39 -3.33 -20.09
C SER A 48 -10.00 -3.65 -19.55
N THR A 49 -9.20 -2.61 -19.31
CA THR A 49 -7.89 -2.70 -18.64
C THR A 49 -7.97 -2.16 -17.22
N VAL A 50 -7.03 -2.54 -16.35
CA VAL A 50 -6.81 -1.96 -15.02
C VAL A 50 -5.32 -1.65 -14.89
N THR A 51 -4.98 -0.53 -14.28
CA THR A 51 -3.58 -0.17 -14.03
C THR A 51 -3.30 -0.16 -12.54
N LEU A 52 -2.35 -0.97 -12.08
CA LEU A 52 -1.80 -0.86 -10.73
C LEU A 52 -0.59 0.06 -10.75
N THR A 53 -0.54 1.03 -9.85
CA THR A 53 0.66 1.81 -9.56
C THR A 53 1.30 1.24 -8.31
N MET A 54 2.55 0.77 -8.43
CA MET A 54 3.35 0.29 -7.30
C MET A 54 4.49 1.26 -7.06
N THR A 55 4.66 1.70 -5.83
CA THR A 55 5.74 2.61 -5.43
C THR A 55 6.56 1.96 -4.33
N PHE A 56 7.81 1.64 -4.64
CA PHE A 56 8.82 1.29 -3.65
C PHE A 56 9.52 2.56 -3.16
N THR A 57 9.69 2.71 -1.86
CA THR A 57 10.46 3.79 -1.24
C THR A 57 11.55 3.18 -0.39
N ASN A 58 12.80 3.62 -0.59
CA ASN A 58 13.90 3.21 0.29
C ASN A 58 13.72 3.90 1.66
N ASP A 59 13.16 3.16 2.61
CA ASP A 59 12.94 3.54 4.01
C ASP A 59 14.18 3.35 4.91
N GLN A 60 15.36 3.11 4.31
CA GLN A 60 16.62 2.91 5.02
C GLN A 60 17.51 4.15 4.99
N THR A 61 18.46 4.20 5.92
CA THR A 61 19.49 5.26 6.00
C THR A 61 20.66 5.04 5.05
N THR A 62 20.71 3.91 4.33
CA THR A 62 21.72 3.59 3.33
C THR A 62 21.08 3.28 1.98
N ASN A 63 21.86 3.31 0.92
CA ASN A 63 21.38 2.95 -0.41
C ASN A 63 20.85 1.51 -0.42
N THR A 64 19.72 1.31 -1.09
CA THR A 64 19.27 -0.01 -1.50
C THR A 64 20.01 -0.41 -2.77
N GLN A 65 20.73 -1.53 -2.75
CA GLN A 65 21.51 -2.01 -3.89
C GLN A 65 20.87 -3.17 -4.64
N PHE A 66 19.79 -3.75 -4.11
CA PHE A 66 19.01 -4.78 -4.79
C PHE A 66 17.55 -4.67 -4.41
N VAL A 67 16.65 -4.84 -5.38
CA VAL A 67 15.21 -4.91 -5.18
C VAL A 67 14.66 -6.04 -6.03
N TYR A 68 13.94 -6.95 -5.39
CA TYR A 68 13.10 -7.96 -6.02
C TYR A 68 11.65 -7.68 -5.64
N GLN A 69 10.80 -7.48 -6.64
CA GLN A 69 9.38 -7.27 -6.42
C GLN A 69 8.58 -8.17 -7.35
N SER A 70 7.62 -8.90 -6.81
CA SER A 70 6.70 -9.72 -7.59
C SER A 70 5.26 -9.37 -7.28
N ILE A 71 4.37 -9.44 -8.27
CA ILE A 71 2.92 -9.33 -8.12
C ILE A 71 2.29 -10.69 -8.45
N GLN A 72 1.33 -11.12 -7.63
CA GLN A 72 0.69 -12.44 -7.75
C GLN A 72 -0.79 -12.35 -7.34
N PRO A 73 -1.66 -13.21 -7.88
CA PRO A 73 -3.02 -13.34 -7.37
C PRO A 73 -3.06 -14.06 -6.04
N THR A 74 -4.09 -13.75 -5.24
CA THR A 74 -4.42 -14.58 -4.07
C THR A 74 -4.85 -15.98 -4.52
N TRP A 75 -4.82 -16.93 -3.58
CA TRP A 75 -5.27 -18.29 -3.85
C TRP A 75 -6.70 -18.30 -4.42
N ASN A 76 -7.65 -17.64 -3.75
CA ASN A 76 -9.05 -17.58 -4.20
C ASN A 76 -9.18 -17.04 -5.62
N THR A 77 -8.47 -15.95 -5.94
CA THR A 77 -8.47 -15.37 -7.29
C THR A 77 -7.90 -16.35 -8.32
N SER A 78 -6.82 -17.07 -7.98
CA SER A 78 -6.21 -18.06 -8.87
C SER A 78 -7.10 -19.29 -9.12
N GLN A 79 -8.04 -19.58 -8.21
CA GLN A 79 -8.94 -20.73 -8.29
C GLN A 79 -10.30 -20.42 -8.95
N ASP A 80 -10.59 -19.18 -9.36
CA ASP A 80 -11.84 -18.87 -10.08
C ASP A 80 -11.67 -19.08 -11.60
N PRO A 81 -12.18 -20.19 -12.17
CA PRO A 81 -12.02 -20.48 -13.60
C PRO A 81 -12.84 -19.54 -14.50
N GLY A 82 -13.82 -18.82 -13.94
CA GLY A 82 -14.61 -17.84 -14.66
C GLY A 82 -13.91 -16.49 -14.80
N LEU A 83 -12.93 -16.21 -13.95
CA LEU A 83 -12.24 -14.92 -13.90
C LEU A 83 -11.02 -14.92 -14.82
N LYS A 84 -11.16 -14.30 -16.00
CA LYS A 84 -10.11 -14.26 -17.02
C LYS A 84 -9.48 -12.87 -17.10
N TYR A 85 -8.20 -12.80 -16.77
CA TYR A 85 -7.41 -11.58 -16.86
C TYR A 85 -5.93 -11.92 -17.04
N THR A 86 -5.17 -10.97 -17.56
CA THR A 86 -3.75 -11.18 -17.88
C THR A 86 -2.96 -9.92 -17.54
N PHE A 87 -1.82 -10.08 -16.88
CA PHE A 87 -0.83 -9.03 -16.76
C PHE A 87 -0.19 -8.81 -18.14
N LYS A 88 -0.30 -7.62 -18.72
CA LYS A 88 0.14 -7.35 -20.10
C LYS A 88 1.53 -6.74 -20.18
N SER A 89 1.79 -5.74 -19.35
CA SER A 89 2.98 -4.91 -19.46
C SER A 89 3.17 -4.10 -18.20
N CYS A 90 4.42 -3.71 -17.92
CA CYS A 90 4.68 -2.62 -17.00
C CYS A 90 5.53 -1.51 -17.61
N SER A 91 5.42 -0.31 -17.04
CA SER A 91 6.12 0.91 -17.45
C SER A 91 6.51 1.74 -16.22
N GLY A 92 7.26 2.83 -16.44
CA GLY A 92 7.79 3.69 -15.37
C GLY A 92 9.25 3.35 -15.07
N ASP A 93 9.61 3.29 -13.79
CA ASP A 93 11.00 3.10 -13.34
C ASP A 93 11.50 1.64 -13.40
N ALA A 94 10.75 0.76 -14.06
CA ALA A 94 11.15 -0.63 -14.27
C ALA A 94 12.26 -0.69 -15.32
N VAL A 95 13.37 -1.36 -15.00
CA VAL A 95 14.41 -1.72 -16.00
C VAL A 95 14.11 -3.07 -16.65
N GLN A 96 13.35 -3.93 -15.95
CA GLN A 96 12.91 -5.21 -16.46
C GLN A 96 11.54 -5.55 -15.88
N CYS A 97 10.72 -6.16 -16.74
CA CYS A 97 9.35 -6.56 -16.45
C CYS A 97 9.11 -7.97 -16.97
N ASP A 98 9.22 -8.97 -16.09
CA ASP A 98 9.00 -10.36 -16.45
C ASP A 98 7.54 -10.69 -16.19
N VAL A 99 6.76 -10.88 -17.26
CA VAL A 99 5.33 -11.16 -17.19
C VAL A 99 5.10 -12.66 -17.39
N SER A 100 4.29 -13.26 -16.51
CA SER A 100 3.87 -14.66 -16.59
C SER A 100 2.39 -14.81 -16.24
N ASN A 101 1.54 -14.81 -17.27
CA ASN A 101 0.08 -14.87 -17.16
C ASN A 101 -0.51 -13.77 -16.26
N GLN A 102 -0.95 -14.10 -15.04
CA GLN A 102 -1.53 -13.13 -14.08
C GLN A 102 -0.49 -12.56 -13.10
N SER A 103 0.72 -13.13 -13.10
CA SER A 103 1.80 -12.78 -12.18
C SER A 103 2.96 -12.15 -12.94
N GLY A 104 3.87 -11.52 -12.21
CA GLY A 104 5.11 -11.04 -12.81
C GLY A 104 6.11 -10.54 -11.78
N VAL A 105 7.32 -10.24 -12.27
CA VAL A 105 8.43 -9.70 -11.50
C VAL A 105 8.86 -8.37 -12.10
N VAL A 106 9.06 -7.38 -11.24
CA VAL A 106 9.55 -6.05 -11.59
C VAL A 106 10.94 -5.86 -10.97
N ARG A 107 11.86 -5.32 -11.78
CA ARG A 107 13.20 -4.93 -11.33
C ARG A 107 13.39 -3.45 -11.57
N TYR A 108 14.04 -2.78 -10.63
CA TYR A 108 14.31 -1.34 -10.66
C TYR A 108 15.78 -1.04 -10.92
N ASN A 109 16.06 0.16 -11.42
CA ASN A 109 17.43 0.65 -11.41
C ASN A 109 17.89 0.93 -9.98
N VAL A 110 19.02 0.34 -9.61
CA VAL A 110 19.70 0.47 -8.30
C VAL A 110 21.07 1.13 -8.51
N PRO A 111 21.61 1.88 -7.52
CA PRO A 111 21.07 2.05 -6.17
C PRO A 111 19.83 2.97 -6.09
N VAL A 112 18.95 2.69 -5.12
CA VAL A 112 17.92 3.63 -4.68
C VAL A 112 18.42 4.31 -3.41
N VAL A 113 18.68 5.62 -3.45
CA VAL A 113 19.21 6.38 -2.29
C VAL A 113 18.16 6.52 -1.18
N PRO A 114 18.56 6.77 0.10
CA PRO A 114 17.63 6.98 1.21
C PRO A 114 16.50 7.96 0.88
N GLY A 115 15.26 7.58 1.17
CA GLY A 115 14.06 8.38 0.95
C GLY A 115 13.60 8.50 -0.51
N ALA A 116 14.40 8.04 -1.49
CA ALA A 116 13.96 8.05 -2.89
C ALA A 116 12.99 6.90 -3.19
N SER A 117 12.10 7.15 -4.15
CA SER A 117 11.12 6.19 -4.62
C SER A 117 11.40 5.70 -6.05
N ARG A 118 10.83 4.55 -6.37
CA ARG A 118 10.69 4.01 -7.72
C ARG A 118 9.24 3.63 -7.93
N THR A 119 8.65 4.11 -9.02
CA THR A 119 7.24 3.91 -9.34
C THR A 119 7.09 3.19 -10.66
N VAL A 120 6.28 2.14 -10.65
CA VAL A 120 5.92 1.38 -11.85
C VAL A 120 4.43 1.28 -12.00
N LYS A 121 3.98 1.18 -13.24
CA LYS A 121 2.59 0.97 -13.61
C LYS A 121 2.44 -0.38 -14.28
N LEU A 122 1.54 -1.22 -13.78
CA LEU A 122 1.28 -2.56 -14.27
C LEU A 122 -0.10 -2.57 -14.92
N THR A 123 -0.16 -2.90 -16.20
CA THR A 123 -1.42 -2.96 -16.94
C THR A 123 -1.93 -4.39 -16.99
N TYR A 124 -3.11 -4.61 -16.42
CA TYR A 124 -3.89 -5.83 -16.53
C TYR A 124 -4.99 -5.67 -17.55
N GLN A 125 -5.23 -6.70 -18.35
CA GLN A 125 -6.37 -6.80 -19.27
C GLN A 125 -7.38 -7.79 -18.71
N ILE A 126 -8.64 -7.39 -18.59
CA ILE A 126 -9.75 -8.32 -18.33
C ILE A 126 -10.19 -8.88 -19.67
N ALA A 127 -10.22 -10.21 -19.81
CA ALA A 127 -10.63 -10.83 -21.06
C ALA A 127 -12.10 -10.48 -21.37
N ALA A 128 -12.44 -10.36 -22.65
CA ALA A 128 -13.80 -10.02 -23.09
C ALA A 128 -14.83 -11.11 -22.72
N ASP A 129 -14.36 -12.35 -22.56
CA ASP A 129 -15.15 -13.53 -22.17
C ASP A 129 -14.98 -13.89 -20.68
N SER A 130 -14.43 -12.98 -19.86
CA SER A 130 -14.39 -13.14 -18.41
C SER A 130 -15.82 -13.15 -17.85
N ALA A 131 -16.15 -14.14 -17.03
CA ALA A 131 -17.47 -14.33 -16.45
C ALA A 131 -17.71 -13.36 -15.27
N CYS A 132 -17.45 -12.06 -15.44
CA CYS A 132 -17.65 -11.05 -14.39
C CYS A 132 -19.04 -11.13 -13.75
N GLY A 133 -19.15 -10.71 -12.48
CA GLY A 133 -20.37 -10.85 -11.69
C GLY A 133 -20.27 -10.26 -10.29
N PRO A 134 -21.39 -10.18 -9.56
CA PRO A 134 -21.50 -9.44 -8.29
C PRO A 134 -20.52 -9.90 -7.21
N SER A 135 -20.11 -11.17 -7.21
CA SER A 135 -19.19 -11.77 -6.23
C SER A 135 -17.75 -11.93 -6.71
N ARG A 136 -17.41 -11.56 -7.96
CA ARG A 136 -16.08 -11.80 -8.51
C ARG A 136 -15.15 -10.62 -8.33
N ARG A 137 -13.98 -10.90 -7.77
CA ARG A 137 -12.94 -9.92 -7.44
C ARG A 137 -11.60 -10.43 -7.94
N ILE A 138 -10.77 -9.52 -8.46
CA ILE A 138 -9.35 -9.78 -8.70
C ILE A 138 -8.61 -9.24 -7.49
N GLU A 139 -8.09 -10.15 -6.68
CA GLU A 139 -7.28 -9.83 -5.52
C GLU A 139 -5.83 -10.18 -5.83
N LEU A 140 -4.94 -9.22 -5.62
CA LEU A 140 -3.51 -9.35 -5.89
C LEU A 140 -2.73 -8.91 -4.65
N TYR A 141 -1.52 -9.45 -4.52
CA TYR A 141 -0.55 -8.99 -3.54
C TYR A 141 0.83 -8.89 -4.19
N SER A 142 1.67 -8.03 -3.61
CA SER A 142 3.08 -7.95 -3.95
C SER A 142 3.91 -8.57 -2.84
N TYR A 143 4.93 -9.33 -3.22
CA TYR A 143 6.07 -9.56 -2.35
C TYR A 143 7.18 -8.57 -2.74
N LEU A 144 7.80 -7.95 -1.74
CA LEU A 144 8.97 -7.10 -1.90
C LEU A 144 10.09 -7.67 -1.04
N TYR A 145 11.27 -7.77 -1.61
CA TYR A 145 12.53 -8.03 -0.94
C TYR A 145 13.55 -7.00 -1.41
N TYR A 146 14.32 -6.43 -0.49
CA TYR A 146 15.38 -5.49 -0.86
C TYR A 146 16.55 -5.56 0.10
N GLU A 147 17.73 -5.31 -0.45
CA GLU A 147 18.98 -5.31 0.30
C GLU A 147 19.54 -3.89 0.36
N TYR A 148 20.10 -3.55 1.51
CA TYR A 148 20.74 -2.27 1.78
C TYR A 148 22.08 -2.48 2.49
N GLN A 149 22.79 -1.40 2.84
CA GLN A 149 24.09 -1.45 3.52
C GLN A 149 25.13 -2.35 2.78
N GLY A 150 25.18 -2.27 1.45
CA GLY A 150 26.16 -3.03 0.67
C GLY A 150 25.96 -4.56 0.71
N GLY A 151 24.72 -5.00 0.89
CA GLY A 151 24.29 -6.41 0.86
C GLY A 151 24.23 -7.06 2.23
N GLN A 152 24.67 -6.36 3.28
CA GLN A 152 24.78 -6.93 4.62
C GLN A 152 23.45 -7.00 5.37
N ALA A 153 22.48 -6.18 4.96
CA ALA A 153 21.17 -6.10 5.59
C ALA A 153 20.06 -6.16 4.53
N LYS A 154 18.90 -6.68 4.94
CA LYS A 154 17.76 -6.91 4.07
C LYS A 154 16.44 -6.73 4.80
N LYS A 155 15.40 -6.41 4.05
CA LYS A 155 14.02 -6.37 4.51
C LYS A 155 13.11 -6.96 3.44
N ASP A 156 12.00 -7.52 3.89
CA ASP A 156 10.98 -8.07 3.02
C ASP A 156 9.58 -7.91 3.61
N GLY A 157 8.57 -8.13 2.77
CA GLY A 157 7.18 -8.08 3.19
C GLY A 157 6.20 -8.43 2.07
N ILE A 158 4.98 -8.74 2.49
CA ILE A 158 3.82 -8.94 1.62
C ILE A 158 2.92 -7.71 1.74
N TYR A 159 2.54 -7.14 0.59
CA TYR A 159 1.77 -5.91 0.49
C TYR A 159 0.51 -6.17 -0.34
N PRO A 160 -0.69 -6.09 0.26
CA PRO A 160 -1.94 -6.26 -0.50
C PRO A 160 -2.16 -5.07 -1.44
N VAL A 161 -2.85 -5.30 -2.55
CA VAL A 161 -3.46 -4.20 -3.31
C VAL A 161 -4.60 -3.66 -2.44
N GLY A 162 -4.54 -2.40 -2.02
CA GLY A 162 -5.37 -1.87 -0.92
C GLY A 162 -6.89 -2.06 -1.11
N THR A 163 -7.37 -2.12 -2.35
CA THR A 163 -8.76 -2.44 -2.68
C THR A 163 -8.80 -3.51 -3.76
N ASP A 164 -9.56 -4.58 -3.51
CA ASP A 164 -9.83 -5.60 -4.51
C ASP A 164 -10.52 -5.00 -5.74
N ILE A 165 -10.16 -5.48 -6.93
CA ILE A 165 -10.75 -4.99 -8.17
C ILE A 165 -12.01 -5.78 -8.45
N THR A 166 -13.17 -5.12 -8.42
CA THR A 166 -14.44 -5.74 -8.80
C THR A 166 -14.48 -6.08 -10.29
N CYS A 167 -14.84 -7.32 -10.64
CA CYS A 167 -15.14 -7.72 -12.01
C CYS A 167 -16.65 -7.53 -12.23
N ALA A 168 -17.07 -6.34 -12.65
CA ALA A 168 -18.47 -6.01 -12.89
C ALA A 168 -18.93 -6.47 -14.28
N THR A 169 -20.20 -6.83 -14.41
CA THR A 169 -20.82 -7.08 -15.72
C THR A 169 -20.88 -5.80 -16.54
N THR A 170 -20.67 -5.88 -17.85
CA THR A 170 -20.95 -4.76 -18.74
C THR A 170 -22.43 -4.39 -18.65
N PRO A 171 -22.80 -3.11 -18.44
CA PRO A 171 -24.20 -2.69 -18.49
C PRO A 171 -24.83 -3.08 -19.82
N SER A 172 -26.01 -3.72 -19.77
CA SER A 172 -26.76 -4.01 -21.00
C SER A 172 -27.22 -2.71 -21.65
N ALA A 173 -27.03 -2.57 -22.97
CA ALA A 173 -27.45 -1.39 -23.74
C ALA A 173 -28.96 -1.10 -23.64
N ALA A 174 -29.78 -2.07 -23.20
CA ALA A 174 -31.22 -1.91 -23.03
C ALA A 174 -31.65 -0.99 -21.86
N ALA A 175 -30.72 -0.59 -20.97
CA ALA A 175 -31.04 0.26 -19.81
C ALA A 175 -30.89 1.77 -20.07
N ALA A 176 -30.40 2.19 -21.24
CA ALA A 176 -30.11 3.61 -21.55
C ALA A 176 -31.30 4.38 -22.17
N HIS A 177 -32.47 3.75 -22.28
CA HIS A 177 -33.69 4.36 -22.83
C HIS A 177 -34.87 4.19 -21.86
N LYS A 178 -34.82 4.88 -20.73
CA LYS A 178 -36.02 5.22 -19.94
C LYS A 178 -35.87 6.62 -19.37
#